data_AF-A0A830CFV1-F1
#
_entry.id   AF-A0A830CFV1-F1
#
_cell.length_a   1.000
_cell.length_b   1.000
_cell.length_c   1.000
_cell.angle_alpha   90.00
_cell.angle_beta   90.00
_cell.angle_gamma   90.00
#
_symmetry.space_group_name_H-M   'P 1'
#
loop_
_entity.id
_entity.type
_entity.pdbx_description
1 polymer ?
#
loop_
_entity_poly.entity_id
_entity_poly.type
_entity_poly.pdbx_seq_one_letter_code
_entity_poly.pdbx_strand_id
1 'polypeptide(L)'
;MQTIDDVFAVELSAGLSLDEIMKLPNKVLLWCGTRSSNLLRYLEKGFLPAVCFLPAPGYMFGKARVCTDAAAEAARYGYTAVDRPEGFLILVVASLGEDVKELTSPPEV
;
A
#
# COMPACT_ATOMS: atom_id res chain seq x y z
N MET A 1 -12.77 18.37 6.91
CA MET A 1 -12.63 17.16 7.76
C MET A 1 -12.64 15.98 6.81
N GLN A 2 -11.66 15.07 6.85
CA GLN A 2 -11.73 13.86 6.03
C GLN A 2 -12.72 12.89 6.69
N THR A 3 -13.61 12.33 5.91
CA THR A 3 -14.65 11.39 6.36
C THR A 3 -14.48 10.07 5.63
N ILE A 4 -14.96 8.98 6.25
CA ILE A 4 -15.08 7.68 5.60
C ILE A 4 -16.52 7.58 5.12
N ASP A 5 -16.69 7.47 3.81
CA ASP A 5 -18.02 7.36 3.21
C ASP A 5 -18.45 5.88 3.12
N ASP A 6 -17.53 5.00 2.70
CA ASP A 6 -17.79 3.58 2.52
C ASP A 6 -16.60 2.71 2.97
N VAL A 7 -16.91 1.46 3.35
CA VAL A 7 -15.92 0.41 3.67
C VAL A 7 -16.29 -0.87 2.91
N PHE A 8 -15.36 -1.36 2.11
CA PHE A 8 -15.55 -2.57 1.29
C PHE A 8 -14.63 -3.69 1.79
N ALA A 9 -15.21 -4.86 2.04
CA ALA A 9 -14.43 -6.09 2.17
C ALA A 9 -14.12 -6.60 0.76
N VAL A 10 -12.82 -6.76 0.46
CA VAL A 10 -12.35 -7.16 -0.86
C VAL A 10 -11.49 -8.40 -0.72
N GLU A 11 -11.85 -9.44 -1.46
CA GLU A 11 -11.02 -10.62 -1.66
C GLU A 11 -10.49 -10.62 -3.10
N LEU A 12 -9.17 -10.67 -3.25
CA LEU A 12 -8.53 -10.64 -4.55
C LEU A 12 -8.41 -12.06 -5.08
N SER A 13 -8.76 -12.26 -6.35
CA SER A 13 -8.47 -13.53 -7.05
C SER A 13 -6.98 -13.72 -7.30
N ALA A 14 -6.20 -12.64 -7.23
CA ALA A 14 -4.76 -12.63 -7.44
C ALA A 14 -4.01 -12.42 -6.11
N GLY A 15 -3.10 -13.32 -5.78
CA GLY A 15 -2.29 -13.28 -4.55
C GLY A 15 -2.55 -14.49 -3.65
N LEU A 16 -2.06 -14.40 -2.41
CA LEU A 16 -2.39 -15.38 -1.37
C LEU A 16 -3.73 -15.03 -0.74
N SER A 17 -4.51 -16.05 -0.42
CA SER A 17 -5.72 -15.91 0.39
C SER A 17 -5.38 -15.42 1.80
N LEU A 18 -6.38 -14.88 2.49
CA LEU A 18 -6.22 -14.45 3.88
C LEU A 18 -5.73 -15.61 4.77
N ASP A 19 -6.30 -16.81 4.60
CA ASP A 19 -5.93 -18.00 5.37
C ASP A 19 -4.47 -18.43 5.15
N GLU A 20 -3.96 -18.27 3.93
CA GLU A 20 -2.54 -18.52 3.62
C GLU A 20 -1.65 -17.47 4.28
N ILE A 21 -2.00 -16.18 4.18
CA ILE A 21 -1.26 -15.10 4.84
C ILE A 21 -1.24 -15.31 6.35
N MET A 22 -2.35 -15.77 6.94
CA MET A 22 -2.46 -16.04 8.38
C MET A 22 -1.51 -17.13 8.88
N LYS A 23 -1.02 -18.01 8.00
CA LYS A 23 -0.01 -19.03 8.35
C LYS A 23 1.43 -18.49 8.34
N LEU A 24 1.67 -17.33 7.73
CA LEU A 24 2.99 -16.71 7.66
C LEU A 24 3.32 -15.93 8.94
N PRO A 25 4.62 -15.73 9.29
CA PRO A 25 5.00 -14.99 10.49
C PRO A 25 4.80 -13.48 10.37
N ASN A 26 4.80 -12.78 11.51
CA ASN A 26 4.86 -11.31 11.59
C ASN A 26 3.82 -10.57 10.72
N LYS A 27 2.54 -10.72 11.09
CA LYS A 27 1.40 -10.21 10.34
C LYS A 27 0.99 -8.84 10.89
N VAL A 28 0.89 -7.86 10.00
CA VAL A 28 0.53 -6.49 10.34
C VAL A 28 -0.54 -5.99 9.38
N LEU A 29 -1.47 -5.22 9.91
CA LEU A 29 -2.48 -4.53 9.12
C LEU A 29 -1.96 -3.13 8.79
N LEU A 30 -1.78 -2.82 7.50
CA LEU A 30 -1.17 -1.57 7.04
C LEU A 30 -2.02 -0.89 5.98
N TRP A 31 -1.97 0.45 5.98
CA TRP A 31 -2.54 1.30 4.95
C TRP A 31 -1.60 1.42 3.77
N CYS A 32 -2.10 1.18 2.57
CA CYS A 32 -1.39 1.42 1.32
C CYS A 32 -2.20 2.44 0.51
N GLY A 33 -1.62 3.62 0.33
CA GLY A 33 -2.24 4.68 -0.45
C GLY A 33 -2.05 4.50 -1.95
N THR A 34 -3.04 4.86 -2.74
CA THR A 34 -2.95 4.79 -4.21
C THR A 34 -3.87 5.81 -4.87
N ARG A 35 -3.52 6.22 -6.09
CA ARG A 35 -4.42 7.00 -6.94
C ARG A 35 -5.61 6.14 -7.36
N SER A 36 -6.80 6.75 -7.44
CA SER A 36 -8.02 6.06 -7.87
C SER A 36 -7.88 5.38 -9.25
N SER A 37 -7.09 5.97 -10.16
CA SER A 37 -6.79 5.38 -11.48
C SER A 37 -6.04 4.04 -11.42
N ASN A 38 -5.34 3.76 -10.32
CA ASN A 38 -4.57 2.53 -10.14
C ASN A 38 -5.35 1.45 -9.39
N LEU A 39 -6.49 1.81 -8.77
CA LEU A 39 -7.26 0.88 -7.94
C LEU A 39 -7.72 -0.33 -8.74
N LEU A 40 -8.31 -0.13 -9.93
CA LEU A 40 -8.80 -1.22 -10.77
C LEU A 40 -7.69 -2.24 -11.10
N ARG A 41 -6.48 -1.75 -11.37
CA ARG A 41 -5.32 -2.61 -11.62
C ARG A 41 -4.97 -3.45 -10.40
N TYR A 42 -5.02 -2.87 -9.20
CA TYR A 42 -4.75 -3.63 -7.97
C TYR A 42 -5.82 -4.67 -7.66
N LEU A 43 -7.08 -4.37 -7.98
CA LEU A 43 -8.17 -5.32 -7.84
C LEU A 43 -8.05 -6.49 -8.83
N GLU A 44 -7.64 -6.22 -10.07
CA GLU A 44 -7.53 -7.25 -11.12
C GLU A 44 -6.26 -8.10 -10.97
N LYS A 45 -5.10 -7.46 -10.73
CA LYS A 45 -3.77 -8.10 -10.83
C LYS A 45 -3.08 -8.26 -9.48
N GLY A 46 -3.75 -7.90 -8.40
CA GLY A 46 -3.17 -7.79 -7.09
C GLY A 46 -2.25 -6.57 -6.95
N PHE A 47 -1.76 -6.37 -5.73
CA PHE A 47 -0.78 -5.32 -5.45
C PHE A 47 0.53 -5.66 -6.14
N LEU A 48 0.88 -5.01 -7.25
CA LEU A 48 2.16 -5.22 -7.90
C LEU A 48 3.14 -4.11 -7.51
N PRO A 49 4.44 -4.42 -7.26
CA PRO A 49 5.47 -3.39 -7.13
C PRO A 49 5.44 -2.44 -8.33
N ALA A 50 5.89 -1.20 -8.12
CA ALA A 50 5.95 -0.24 -9.21
C ALA A 50 6.79 -0.78 -10.37
N VAL A 51 6.24 -0.71 -11.59
CA VAL A 51 6.85 -1.24 -12.82
C VAL A 51 7.86 -0.25 -13.41
N CYS A 52 8.23 0.81 -12.68
CA CYS A 52 9.14 1.81 -13.22
C CYS A 52 10.53 1.18 -13.40
N PHE A 53 10.96 0.99 -14.65
CA PHE A 53 12.24 0.35 -14.98
C PHE A 53 13.44 1.26 -14.72
N LEU A 54 13.24 2.58 -14.77
CA LEU A 54 14.27 3.57 -14.51
C LEU A 54 14.46 3.79 -13.00
N PRO A 55 15.67 4.15 -12.52
CA PRO A 55 15.89 4.61 -11.15
C PRO A 55 15.14 5.93 -11.00
N ALA A 56 13.87 5.84 -10.62
CA ALA A 56 13.03 7.01 -10.47
C ALA A 56 13.39 7.66 -9.12
N PRO A 57 13.87 8.91 -9.09
CA PRO A 57 13.90 9.67 -7.85
C PRO A 57 12.49 9.63 -7.23
N GLY A 58 12.40 9.27 -5.95
CA GLY A 58 11.13 9.15 -5.21
C GLY A 58 10.84 7.79 -4.56
N TYR A 59 11.66 6.76 -4.79
CA TYR A 59 11.56 5.48 -4.06
C TYR A 59 12.59 5.40 -2.93
N MET A 60 12.15 5.62 -1.69
CA MET A 60 13.05 5.61 -0.53
C MET A 60 13.74 4.26 -0.29
N PHE A 61 13.09 3.15 -0.65
CA PHE A 61 13.58 1.79 -0.45
C PHE A 61 13.66 0.99 -1.76
N GLY A 62 13.85 1.67 -2.89
CA GLY A 62 13.84 1.03 -4.21
C GLY A 62 12.46 0.52 -4.63
N LYS A 63 12.42 -0.47 -5.53
CA LYS A 63 11.16 -1.01 -6.09
C LYS A 63 10.46 -1.91 -5.07
N ALA A 64 9.71 -1.29 -4.17
CA ALA A 64 8.96 -1.95 -3.12
C ALA A 64 7.49 -1.54 -3.12
N ARG A 65 6.66 -2.30 -2.41
CA ARG A 65 5.35 -1.83 -1.96
C ARG A 65 5.57 -1.01 -0.69
N VAL A 66 5.00 0.19 -0.65
CA VAL A 66 5.09 1.07 0.51
C VAL A 66 3.72 1.11 1.17
N CYS A 67 3.69 0.72 2.43
CA CYS A 67 2.51 0.79 3.28
C CYS A 67 2.92 1.33 4.64
N THR A 68 1.96 1.86 5.39
CA THR A 68 2.18 2.59 6.64
C THR A 68 1.09 2.28 7.64
N ASP A 69 1.41 2.37 8.92
CA ASP A 69 0.44 2.32 10.02
C ASP A 69 -0.35 3.64 10.19
N ALA A 70 0.04 4.70 9.48
CA ALA A 70 -0.61 6.01 9.52
C ALA A 70 -1.51 6.26 8.30
N ALA A 71 -2.84 6.25 8.51
CA ALA A 71 -3.82 6.52 7.45
C ALA A 71 -3.60 7.89 6.76
N ALA A 72 -3.22 8.91 7.53
CA ALA A 72 -2.95 10.25 7.00
C ALA A 72 -1.76 10.27 6.03
N GLU A 73 -0.70 9.49 6.30
CA GLU A 73 0.45 9.38 5.41
C GLU A 73 0.08 8.61 4.15
N ALA A 74 -0.66 7.51 4.28
CA ALA A 74 -1.19 6.76 3.13
C ALA A 74 -2.10 7.64 2.24
N ALA A 75 -2.95 8.48 2.82
CA ALA A 75 -3.86 9.36 2.09
C ALA A 75 -3.14 10.31 1.13
N ARG A 76 -1.88 10.70 1.42
CA ARG A 76 -1.07 11.57 0.56
C ARG A 76 -0.81 10.95 -0.81
N TYR A 77 -0.75 9.62 -0.91
CA TYR A 77 -0.57 8.90 -2.18
C TYR A 77 -1.85 8.84 -3.04
N GLY A 78 -3.01 9.25 -2.49
CA GLY A 78 -4.26 9.36 -3.23
C GLY A 78 -4.26 10.48 -4.28
N TYR A 79 -3.43 11.51 -4.09
CA TYR A 79 -3.41 12.73 -4.91
C TYR A 79 -4.79 13.37 -5.06
N THR A 80 -5.58 13.40 -3.98
CA THR A 80 -6.84 14.17 -3.93
C THR A 80 -6.54 15.67 -3.94
N ALA A 81 -7.53 16.46 -4.35
CA ALA A 81 -7.45 17.91 -4.39
C ALA A 81 -8.82 18.52 -4.05
N VAL A 82 -8.90 19.84 -3.91
CA VAL A 82 -10.14 20.52 -3.49
C VAL A 82 -11.29 20.27 -4.49
N ASP A 83 -10.96 20.15 -5.77
CA ASP A 83 -11.88 19.87 -6.88
C ASP A 83 -12.15 18.38 -7.13
N ARG A 84 -11.42 17.50 -6.43
CA ARG A 84 -11.54 16.03 -6.47
C ARG A 84 -11.19 15.44 -5.09
N PRO A 85 -12.05 15.67 -4.09
CA PRO A 85 -11.76 15.31 -2.72
C PRO A 85 -11.81 13.79 -2.49
N GLU A 86 -12.47 13.03 -3.37
CA GLU A 86 -12.68 11.60 -3.22
C GLU A 86 -11.42 10.81 -3.58
N GLY A 87 -11.08 9.85 -2.73
CA GLY A 87 -9.96 8.95 -2.92
C GLY A 87 -10.19 7.63 -2.23
N PHE A 88 -9.37 6.64 -2.58
CA PHE A 88 -9.42 5.32 -1.97
C PHE A 88 -8.17 5.08 -1.12
N LEU A 89 -8.39 4.52 0.06
CA LEU A 89 -7.35 3.96 0.91
C LEU A 89 -7.53 2.46 0.97
N ILE A 90 -6.44 1.72 0.86
CA ILE A 90 -6.46 0.27 0.89
C ILE A 90 -5.84 -0.17 2.21
N LEU A 91 -6.57 -1.01 2.93
CA LEU A 91 -6.08 -1.68 4.13
C LEU A 91 -5.72 -3.12 3.77
N VAL A 92 -4.49 -3.54 4.05
CA VAL A 92 -4.01 -4.88 3.68
C VAL A 92 -3.40 -5.59 4.88
N VAL A 93 -3.58 -6.91 4.93
CA VAL A 93 -2.79 -7.76 5.82
C VAL A 93 -1.48 -8.10 5.12
N ALA A 94 -0.37 -7.63 5.70
CA ALA A 94 0.97 -7.89 5.21
C ALA A 94 1.68 -8.85 6.16
N SER A 95 2.31 -9.89 5.62
CA SER A 95 3.32 -10.68 6.32
C SER A 95 4.68 -10.03 6.09
N LEU A 96 5.31 -9.49 7.14
CA LEU A 96 6.63 -8.86 7.06
C LEU A 96 7.78 -9.88 6.99
N GLY A 97 7.49 -11.15 7.32
CA GLY A 97 8.51 -12.18 7.41
C GLY A 97 9.37 -12.07 8.67
N GLU A 98 10.50 -12.78 8.66
CA GLU A 98 11.43 -12.83 9.79
C GLU A 98 12.48 -11.70 9.73
N ASP A 99 12.94 -11.36 8.53
CA ASP A 99 13.99 -10.36 8.31
C ASP A 99 13.42 -8.95 8.15
N VAL A 100 13.13 -8.29 9.27
CA VAL A 100 12.73 -6.87 9.28
C VAL A 100 13.95 -5.99 9.51
N LYS A 101 14.25 -5.12 8.54
CA LYS A 101 15.30 -4.11 8.66
C LYS A 101 14.71 -2.77 9.07
N GLU A 102 14.97 -2.37 10.30
CA GLU A 102 14.70 -1.01 10.77
C GLU A 102 15.80 -0.06 10.29
N LEU A 103 15.40 1.12 9.83
CA LEU A 103 16.31 2.17 9.38
C LEU A 103 16.12 3.39 10.28
N THR A 104 17.15 3.71 11.07
CA THR A 104 17.14 4.85 12.01
C THR A 104 17.62 6.14 11.37
N SER A 105 18.21 6.07 10.19
CA SER A 105 18.65 7.21 9.38
C SER A 105 18.23 7.03 7.91
N PRO A 106 18.10 8.12 7.14
CA PRO A 106 17.88 8.02 5.70
C PRO A 106 18.99 7.19 5.04
N PRO A 107 18.68 6.37 4.03
CA PRO A 107 19.70 5.64 3.29
C PRO A 107 20.69 6.62 2.65
N GLU A 108 21.99 6.32 2.77
CA GLU A 108 23.04 7.05 2.06
C GLU A 108 22.86 6.84 0.55
N VAL A 109 22.93 7.94 -0.22
CA VAL A 109 22.71 7.98 -1.68
C VAL A 109 23.93 7.46 -2.43
#